data_AF-A0A2T5H1C7-F1
#
_entry.id   AF-A0A2T5H1C7-F1
#
_cell.length_a   1.000
_cell.length_b   1.000
_cell.length_c   1.000
_cell.angle_alpha   90.00
_cell.angle_beta   90.00
_cell.angle_gamma   90.00
#
_symmetry.space_group_name_H-M   'P 1'
#
loop_
_entity.id
_entity.type
_entity.pdbx_description
1 polymer ?
#
loop_
_entity_poly.entity_id
_entity_poly.type
_entity_poly.pdbx_seq_one_letter_code
_entity_poly.pdbx_strand_id
1 'polypeptide(L)'
;MPSSAIVAPGHGPSSSSSGIDACDREPIHIPGSIQPHGLLLVASLPDLTIVAGAGDIETSLARDWLGRPLGELLRQAVTDKLDARPTGSTVALNDVQGIA
;
A
#
# COMPACT_ATOMS: atom_id res chain seq x y z
N MET A 1 15.13 2.83 -48.89
CA MET A 1 16.53 2.47 -48.58
C MET A 1 17.37 3.73 -48.73
N PRO A 2 18.38 4.05 -47.87
CA PRO A 2 18.88 3.34 -46.68
C PRO A 2 18.45 4.03 -45.36
N SER A 3 18.05 3.31 -44.31
CA SER A 3 18.87 2.66 -43.26
C SER A 3 19.74 3.62 -42.43
N SER A 4 19.30 3.88 -41.20
CA SER A 4 20.16 4.12 -40.03
C SER A 4 19.41 3.65 -38.79
N ALA A 5 19.71 2.42 -38.38
CA ALA A 5 19.33 1.86 -37.09
C ALA A 5 20.32 2.37 -36.04
N ILE A 6 19.82 2.92 -34.94
CA ILE A 6 20.62 3.18 -33.75
C ILE A 6 20.51 1.93 -32.87
N VAL A 7 21.63 1.21 -32.74
CA VAL A 7 21.76 0.10 -31.79
C VAL A 7 22.05 0.71 -30.42
N ALA A 8 21.11 0.56 -29.49
CA ALA A 8 21.37 0.82 -28.07
C ALA A 8 22.32 -0.27 -27.54
N PRO A 9 23.27 0.07 -26.64
CA PRO A 9 24.14 -0.92 -26.03
C PRO A 9 23.32 -1.94 -25.26
N GLY A 10 23.54 -3.22 -25.58
CA GLY A 10 22.88 -4.35 -24.97
C GLY A 10 23.20 -4.45 -23.48
N HIS A 11 22.16 -4.57 -22.67
CA HIS A 11 22.26 -5.06 -21.30
C HIS A 11 21.69 -6.48 -21.30
N GLY A 12 22.56 -7.46 -21.57
CA GLY A 12 22.25 -8.86 -21.31
C GLY A 12 22.07 -9.10 -19.80
N PRO A 13 21.41 -10.20 -19.37
CA PRO A 13 21.26 -10.50 -17.96
C PRO A 13 22.61 -10.91 -17.37
N SER A 14 23.28 -9.98 -16.69
CA SER A 14 24.45 -10.25 -15.87
C SER A 14 24.01 -10.88 -14.54
N SER A 15 23.93 -12.21 -14.52
CA SER A 15 24.07 -12.98 -13.29
C SER A 15 25.52 -12.83 -12.80
N SER A 16 25.78 -11.84 -11.96
CA SER A 16 27.07 -11.70 -11.26
C SER A 16 26.85 -11.96 -9.78
N SER A 17 27.53 -12.99 -9.30
CA SER A 17 27.57 -13.57 -7.95
C SER A 17 28.14 -12.62 -6.87
N SER A 18 27.67 -11.38 -6.82
CA SER A 18 28.06 -10.36 -5.83
C SER A 18 26.94 -10.01 -4.83
N GLY A 19 25.82 -10.74 -4.86
CA GLY A 19 24.55 -10.33 -4.23
C GLY A 19 24.36 -10.64 -2.73
N ILE A 20 25.25 -11.38 -2.06
CA ILE A 20 25.01 -11.78 -0.66
C ILE A 20 25.20 -10.65 0.37
N ASP A 21 26.17 -9.74 0.17
CA ASP A 21 26.39 -8.61 1.12
C ASP A 21 25.34 -7.49 0.93
N ALA A 22 24.84 -7.31 -0.29
CA ALA A 22 23.78 -6.36 -0.60
C ALA A 22 22.40 -6.83 -0.11
N CYS A 23 22.11 -8.14 -0.19
CA CYS A 23 20.88 -8.71 0.35
C CYS A 23 20.76 -8.56 1.87
N ASP A 24 21.87 -8.57 2.63
CA ASP A 24 21.86 -8.43 4.09
C ASP A 24 21.56 -6.99 4.54
N ARG A 25 21.90 -6.00 3.70
CA ARG A 25 21.79 -4.57 4.03
C ARG A 25 20.58 -3.88 3.41
N GLU A 26 19.78 -4.60 2.62
CA GLU A 26 18.57 -4.03 2.05
C GLU A 26 17.54 -3.76 3.16
N PRO A 27 17.01 -2.53 3.28
CA PRO A 27 15.97 -2.21 4.25
C PRO A 27 14.61 -2.80 3.84
N ILE A 28 14.52 -4.13 3.82
CA ILE A 28 13.30 -4.89 3.53
C ILE A 28 12.18 -4.66 4.56
N HIS A 29 12.50 -4.05 5.72
CA HIS A 29 11.56 -3.76 6.80
C HIS A 29 10.84 -2.41 6.64
N ILE A 30 11.25 -1.57 5.68
CA ILE A 30 10.55 -0.33 5.30
C ILE A 30 10.42 -0.32 3.78
N PRO A 31 9.69 -1.28 3.20
CA PRO A 31 9.40 -1.23 1.77
C PRO A 31 8.60 0.04 1.51
N GLY A 32 9.16 1.00 0.79
CA GLY A 32 8.51 2.28 0.47
C GLY A 32 7.28 2.16 -0.45
N SER A 33 6.74 0.95 -0.61
CA SER A 33 5.64 0.60 -1.49
C SER A 33 4.93 -0.66 -0.99
N ILE A 34 3.65 -0.80 -1.32
CA ILE A 34 2.86 -2.02 -1.14
C ILE A 34 2.76 -2.81 -2.45
N GLN A 35 2.29 -4.05 -2.39
CA GLN A 35 1.92 -4.81 -3.60
C GLN A 35 0.71 -4.18 -4.31
N PRO A 36 0.61 -4.26 -5.65
CA PRO A 36 -0.38 -3.51 -6.44
C PRO A 36 -1.81 -4.08 -6.38
N HIS A 37 -2.08 -5.07 -5.52
CA HIS A 37 -3.36 -5.78 -5.47
C HIS A 37 -4.29 -5.31 -4.34
N GLY A 38 -3.88 -4.32 -3.56
CA GLY A 38 -4.65 -3.85 -2.43
C GLY A 38 -4.37 -2.41 -2.08
N LEU A 39 -5.05 -1.97 -1.03
CA LEU A 39 -4.91 -0.66 -0.44
C LEU A 39 -4.44 -0.84 1.01
N LEU A 40 -3.64 0.12 1.48
CA LEU A 40 -3.27 0.24 2.89
C LEU A 40 -3.73 1.60 3.38
N LEU A 41 -4.40 1.63 4.54
CA LEU A 41 -4.75 2.86 5.25
C LEU A 41 -4.17 2.80 6.65
N VAL A 42 -3.60 3.91 7.11
CA VAL A 42 -3.08 4.08 8.46
C VAL A 42 -3.89 5.15 9.15
N ALA A 43 -4.44 4.83 10.32
CA ALA A 43 -5.27 5.73 11.09
C ALA A 43 -4.68 5.97 12.49
N SER A 44 -4.76 7.20 12.97
CA SER A 44 -4.33 7.58 14.32
C SER A 44 -5.45 7.33 15.34
N LEU A 45 -5.08 6.82 16.51
CA LEU A 45 -5.96 6.76 17.67
C LEU A 45 -6.08 8.13 18.36
N PRO A 46 -7.15 8.39 19.13
CA PRO A 46 -8.31 7.50 19.33
C PRO A 46 -9.36 7.61 18.21
N ASP A 47 -9.36 8.70 17.44
CA ASP A 47 -10.46 9.05 16.52
C ASP A 47 -10.48 8.25 15.20
N LEU A 48 -9.47 7.38 14.98
CA LEU A 48 -9.26 6.63 13.74
C LEU A 48 -9.24 7.54 12.50
N THR A 49 -8.62 8.72 12.66
CA THR A 49 -8.41 9.66 11.56
C THR A 49 -7.29 9.15 10.66
N ILE A 50 -7.54 9.08 9.35
CA ILE A 50 -6.58 8.55 8.39
C ILE A 50 -5.41 9.54 8.22
N VAL A 51 -4.19 9.07 8.46
CA VAL A 51 -2.95 9.87 8.43
C VAL A 51 -1.99 9.47 7.30
N ALA A 52 -2.14 8.27 6.75
CA ALA A 52 -1.37 7.80 5.61
C ALA A 52 -2.12 6.69 4.86
N GLY A 53 -1.67 6.40 3.64
CA GLY A 53 -2.21 5.33 2.82
C GLY A 53 -1.29 4.99 1.65
N ALA A 54 -1.54 3.84 1.03
CA ALA A 54 -0.84 3.39 -0.16
C ALA A 54 -1.77 2.58 -1.07
N GLY A 55 -1.51 2.59 -2.38
CA GLY A 55 -2.35 2.01 -3.41
C GLY A 55 -3.24 3.05 -4.10
N ASP A 56 -4.15 2.60 -4.97
CA ASP A 56 -5.04 3.45 -5.78
C ASP A 56 -6.30 3.86 -4.99
N ILE A 57 -6.09 4.56 -3.86
CA ILE A 57 -7.13 4.91 -2.89
C ILE A 57 -8.14 5.90 -3.50
N GLU A 58 -7.65 6.88 -4.24
CA GLU A 58 -8.46 7.95 -4.83
C GLU A 58 -9.48 7.42 -5.83
N THR A 59 -9.10 6.39 -6.59
CA THR A 59 -9.97 5.73 -7.56
C THR A 59 -10.89 4.71 -6.89
N SER A 60 -10.39 3.99 -5.88
CA SER A 60 -11.11 2.86 -5.28
C SER A 60 -12.06 3.24 -4.14
N LEU A 61 -11.77 4.32 -3.40
CA LEU A 61 -12.52 4.69 -2.20
C LEU A 61 -13.05 6.12 -2.24
N ALA A 62 -12.16 7.12 -2.38
CA ALA A 62 -12.51 8.55 -2.49
C ALA A 62 -11.25 9.39 -2.71
N ARG A 63 -11.37 10.53 -3.41
CA ARG A 63 -10.26 11.49 -3.55
C ARG A 63 -9.90 12.19 -2.24
N ASP A 64 -10.90 12.63 -1.48
CA ASP A 64 -10.70 13.37 -0.22
C ASP A 64 -10.58 12.42 0.97
N TRP A 65 -9.74 11.39 0.88
CA TRP A 65 -9.66 10.34 1.92
C TRP A 65 -8.80 10.74 3.13
N LEU A 66 -7.74 11.53 2.90
CA LEU A 66 -6.77 11.88 3.94
C LEU A 66 -7.38 12.82 4.98
N GLY A 67 -7.16 12.54 6.27
CA GLY A 67 -7.72 13.31 7.37
C GLY A 67 -9.17 12.98 7.72
N ARG A 68 -9.79 12.01 7.04
CA ARG A 68 -11.16 11.56 7.36
C ARG A 68 -11.17 10.45 8.42
N PRO A 69 -12.27 10.31 9.18
CA PRO A 69 -12.48 9.15 10.02
C PRO A 69 -12.60 7.88 9.17
N LEU A 70 -11.91 6.82 9.57
CA LEU A 70 -11.89 5.54 8.86
C LEU A 70 -13.29 4.93 8.69
N GLY A 71 -14.14 5.05 9.72
CA GLY A 71 -15.51 4.55 9.67
C GLY A 71 -16.39 5.26 8.64
N GLU A 72 -16.15 6.55 8.41
CA GLU A 72 -16.88 7.31 7.39
C GLU A 72 -16.43 6.93 5.99
N LEU A 73 -15.12 6.83 5.75
CA LEU A 73 -14.58 6.47 4.43
C LEU A 73 -15.02 5.06 3.99
N LEU A 74 -15.02 4.10 4.94
CA LEU A 74 -15.36 2.71 4.66
C LEU A 74 -16.84 2.39 4.83
N ARG A 75 -17.66 3.37 5.26
CA ARG A 75 -19.09 3.20 5.58
C ARG A 75 -19.37 2.05 6.56
N GLN A 76 -18.48 1.89 7.54
CA GLN A 76 -18.49 0.77 8.48
C GLN A 76 -18.28 1.29 9.91
N ALA A 77 -18.90 0.64 10.90
CA ALA A 77 -18.70 0.95 12.31
C ALA A 77 -17.35 0.39 12.81
N VAL A 78 -16.24 0.91 12.27
CA VAL A 78 -14.89 0.37 12.53
C VAL A 78 -14.52 0.47 14.01
N THR A 79 -14.82 1.58 14.67
CA THR A 79 -14.55 1.77 16.11
C THR A 79 -15.22 0.70 16.96
N ASP A 80 -16.51 0.46 16.75
CA ASP A 80 -17.28 -0.56 17.47
C ASP A 80 -16.69 -1.97 17.30
N LYS A 81 -16.36 -2.34 16.06
CA LYS A 81 -15.73 -3.64 15.78
C LYS A 81 -14.34 -3.76 16.40
N LEU A 82 -13.59 -2.67 16.45
CA LEU A 82 -12.28 -2.61 17.08
C LEU A 82 -12.38 -2.71 18.61
N ASP A 83 -13.39 -2.12 19.23
CA ASP A 83 -13.63 -2.19 20.68
C ASP A 83 -14.15 -3.56 21.12
N ALA A 84 -14.94 -4.23 20.28
CA ALA A 84 -15.46 -5.57 20.56
C ALA A 84 -14.39 -6.68 20.44
N ARG A 85 -13.20 -6.37 19.91
CA ARG A 85 -12.16 -7.38 19.64
C ARG A 85 -11.25 -7.62 20.86
N PRO A 86 -10.70 -8.84 21.02
CA PRO A 86 -9.60 -9.08 21.95
C PRO A 86 -8.37 -8.23 21.58
N THR A 87 -7.76 -7.57 22.56
CA THR A 87 -6.56 -6.74 22.34
C THR A 87 -5.48 -7.50 21.56
N GLY A 88 -4.92 -6.85 20.53
CA GLY A 88 -3.90 -7.45 19.67
C GLY A 88 -4.43 -8.35 18.56
N SER A 89 -5.76 -8.50 18.42
CA SER A 89 -6.38 -9.25 17.33
C SER A 89 -6.66 -8.38 16.11
N THR A 90 -6.76 -9.03 14.94
CA THR A 90 -7.22 -8.43 13.68
C THR A 90 -8.73 -8.61 13.53
N VAL A 91 -9.42 -7.58 13.02
CA VAL A 91 -10.85 -7.63 12.68
C VAL A 91 -11.01 -7.62 11.17
N ALA A 92 -11.80 -8.56 10.65
CA ALA A 92 -12.23 -8.55 9.26
C ALA A 92 -13.48 -7.67 9.10
N LEU A 93 -13.46 -6.76 8.12
CA LEU A 93 -14.61 -5.90 7.77
C LEU A 93 -15.52 -6.52 6.69
N ASN A 94 -15.15 -7.68 6.14
CA ASN A 94 -15.80 -8.34 5.01
C ASN A 94 -15.81 -7.46 3.76
N ASP A 95 -16.97 -7.28 3.12
CA ASP A 95 -17.12 -6.41 1.96
C ASP A 95 -17.05 -4.94 2.37
N VAL A 96 -16.21 -4.19 1.68
CA VAL A 96 -15.98 -2.77 1.93
C VAL A 96 -16.34 -2.00 0.66
N GLN A 97 -17.51 -1.39 0.68
CA GLN A 97 -17.94 -0.43 -0.35
C GLN A 97 -17.55 0.96 0.16
N GLY A 98 -16.59 1.59 -0.52
CA GLY A 98 -16.22 2.97 -0.24
C GLY A 98 -17.38 3.95 -0.46
N ILE A 99 -17.07 5.23 -0.31
CA ILE A 99 -18.02 6.33 -0.54
C ILE A 99 -18.00 6.89 -1.96
N ALA A 100 -17.13 6.36 -2.84
CA ALA A 100 -17.03 6.73 -4.26
C ALA A 100 -18.31 6.40 -5.04
#